data_AF-A0A645FJ30-F1
#
_entry.id   AF-A0A645FJ30-F1
#
_cell.length_a   1.000
_cell.length_b   1.000
_cell.length_c   1.000
_cell.angle_alpha   90.00
_cell.angle_beta   90.00
_cell.angle_gamma   90.00
#
_symmetry.space_group_name_H-M   'P 1'
#
loop_
_entity.id
_entity.type
_entity.pdbx_description
1 polymer ?
#
loop_
_entity_poly.entity_id
_entity_poly.type
_entity_poly.pdbx_seq_one_letter_code
_entity_poly.pdbx_strand_id
1 'polypeptide(L)' 'MKKVNVGVYDTVKEFKDGKLSGGEAKVYGLKEDGVGIPESTKNLVPQDVIDYVNTMSDKVKNGEIKVPGTEEEFNKVD' A
#
# COMPACT_ATOMS: atom_id res chain seq x y z
N MET A 1 -6.69 -3.17 -4.96
CA MET A 1 -7.51 -2.20 -4.22
C MET A 1 -6.63 -1.04 -3.78
N LYS A 2 -7.02 0.20 -4.12
CA LYS A 2 -6.36 1.42 -3.65
C LYS A 2 -7.35 2.18 -2.79
N LYS A 3 -7.09 2.32 -1.49
CA LYS A 3 -8.03 2.87 -0.51
C LYS A 3 -7.97 4.40 -0.44
N VAL A 4 -8.25 5.06 -1.57
CA VAL A 4 -8.28 6.53 -1.64
C VAL A 4 -9.30 7.12 -0.66
N ASN A 5 -10.43 6.42 -0.46
CA ASN A 5 -11.45 6.80 0.52
C ASN A 5 -10.89 6.90 1.94
N VAL A 6 -10.02 5.99 2.36
CA VAL A 6 -9.37 6.02 3.68
C VAL A 6 -8.45 7.24 3.78
N GLY A 7 -7.61 7.47 2.76
CA GLY A 7 -6.72 8.64 2.74
C GLY A 7 -7.46 9.97 2.82
N VAL A 8 -8.60 10.10 2.14
CA VAL A 8 -9.46 11.30 2.23
C VAL A 8 -10.11 11.41 3.61
N TYR A 9 -10.68 10.31 4.12
CA TYR A 9 -11.34 10.29 5.42
C TYR A 9 -10.39 10.66 6.56
N ASP A 10 -9.20 10.06 6.60
CA ASP A 10 -8.19 10.31 7.62
C ASP A 10 -7.71 11.76 7.58
N THR A 11 -7.51 12.31 6.39
CA THR A 11 -7.12 13.72 6.21
C THR A 11 -8.19 14.67 6.77
N VAL A 12 -9.47 14.44 6.44
CA VAL A 12 -10.58 15.29 6.95
C VAL A 12 -10.74 15.13 8.46
N LYS A 13 -10.59 13.90 8.98
CA LYS A 13 -10.68 13.62 10.41
C LYS A 13 -9.56 14.33 11.19
N GLU A 14 -8.32 14.23 10.72
CA GLU A 14 -7.21 14.93 11.35
C GLU A 14 -7.33 16.44 11.28
N PHE A 15 -7.87 16.98 10.19
CA PHE A 15 -8.17 18.41 10.10
C PHE A 15 -9.17 18.82 11.18
N LYS A 16 -10.27 18.06 11.31
CA LYS A 16 -11.30 18.30 12.33
C LYS A 16 -10.74 18.18 13.74
N ASP A 17 -9.85 17.23 13.98
CA ASP A 17 -9.22 16.98 15.29
C ASP A 17 -8.05 17.93 15.57
N GLY A 18 -7.73 18.85 14.66
CA GLY A 18 -6.61 19.81 14.79
C GLY A 18 -5.22 19.17 14.73
N LYS A 19 -5.11 17.95 14.22
CA LYS A 19 -3.88 17.15 14.14
C LYS A 19 -3.24 17.15 12.75
N LEU A 20 -3.88 17.77 11.77
CA LEU A 20 -3.37 17.79 10.41
C LEU A 20 -2.05 18.58 10.33
N SER A 21 -0.95 17.88 10.07
CA SER A 21 0.34 18.48 9.71
C SER A 21 0.34 18.90 8.25
N GLY A 22 0.43 20.20 7.97
CA GLY A 22 0.59 20.74 6.61
C GLY A 22 2.03 20.64 6.12
N GLY A 23 2.22 20.55 4.80
CA GLY A 23 3.54 20.51 4.16
C GLY A 23 4.21 19.12 4.16
N GLU A 24 3.56 18.10 4.73
CA GLU A 24 4.05 16.73 4.76
C GLU A 24 3.28 15.84 3.77
N ALA A 25 4.01 14.94 3.10
CA ALA A 25 3.40 13.90 2.28
C ALA A 25 3.11 12.68 3.15
N LYS A 26 1.86 12.20 3.13
CA LYS A 26 1.49 10.92 3.75
C LYS A 26 1.54 9.80 2.74
N VAL A 27 2.18 8.70 3.12
CA VAL A 27 2.30 7.50 2.30
C VAL A 27 1.33 6.45 2.82
N TYR A 28 0.52 5.89 1.91
CA TYR A 28 -0.45 4.84 2.18
C TYR A 28 -0.12 3.62 1.31
N GLY A 29 0.92 2.89 1.69
CA GLY A 29 1.42 1.71 0.99
C GLY A 29 0.80 0.40 1.45
N LEU A 30 1.44 -0.73 1.12
CA LEU A 30 1.04 -2.07 1.59
C LEU A 30 1.17 -2.20 3.12
N LYS A 31 2.13 -1.48 3.71
CA LYS A 31 2.39 -1.48 5.15
C LYS A 31 1.32 -0.72 5.93
N GLU A 32 0.82 0.37 5.37
CA GLU A 32 -0.25 1.20 5.94
C GLU A 32 -1.64 0.71 5.54
N ASP A 33 -1.74 -0.48 4.93
CA ASP A 33 -2.99 -1.07 4.44
C ASP A 33 -3.76 -0.13 3.46
N GLY A 34 -3.05 0.79 2.81
CA GLY A 34 -3.57 1.76 1.85
C GLY A 34 -3.76 1.19 0.45
N VAL A 35 -3.00 0.14 0.14
CA VAL A 35 -3.15 -0.68 -1.07
C VAL A 35 -3.16 -2.16 -0.70
N GLY A 36 -3.82 -2.99 -1.52
CA GLY A 36 -3.89 -4.43 -1.29
C GLY A 36 -4.76 -5.15 -2.32
N ILE A 37 -5.01 -6.43 -2.12
CA ILE A 37 -5.88 -7.23 -3.00
C ILE A 37 -7.29 -7.26 -2.42
N PRO A 38 -8.36 -7.12 -3.24
CA PRO A 38 -9.73 -7.30 -2.76
C PRO A 38 -9.97 -8.72 -2.22
N GLU A 39 -10.73 -8.84 -1.12
CA GLU A 39 -11.16 -10.14 -0.57
C GLU A 39 -11.87 -11.03 -1.59
N SER A 40 -12.58 -10.44 -2.55
CA SER A 40 -13.29 -11.18 -3.60
C SER A 40 -12.37 -11.90 -4.58
N THR A 41 -11.08 -11.57 -4.63
CA THR A 41 -10.13 -12.18 -5.58
C THR A 41 -9.97 -13.68 -5.35
N LYS A 42 -10.13 -14.16 -4.10
CA LYS A 42 -10.10 -15.60 -3.74
C LYS A 42 -11.18 -16.44 -4.43
N ASN A 43 -12.23 -15.82 -4.96
CA ASN A 43 -13.32 -16.52 -5.63
C ASN A 43 -12.99 -16.92 -7.08
N LEU A 44 -12.00 -16.26 -7.69
CA LEU A 44 -11.70 -16.39 -9.12
C LEU A 44 -10.24 -16.75 -9.39
N VAL A 45 -9.38 -16.66 -8.38
CA VAL A 45 -7.95 -16.88 -8.49
C VAL A 45 -7.56 -18.11 -7.68
N PRO A 46 -6.78 -19.05 -8.24
CA PRO A 46 -6.25 -20.21 -7.53
C PRO A 46 -5.50 -19.83 -6.24
N GLN A 47 -5.61 -20.71 -5.23
CA GLN A 47 -5.06 -20.44 -3.89
C GLN A 47 -3.53 -20.30 -3.89
N ASP A 48 -2.82 -21.07 -4.71
CA ASP A 48 -1.37 -21.01 -4.87
C ASP A 48 -0.90 -19.62 -5.35
N VAL A 49 -1.64 -18.98 -6.24
CA VAL A 49 -1.36 -17.61 -6.69
C VAL A 49 -1.64 -16.61 -5.57
N ILE A 50 -2.72 -16.77 -4.82
CA ILE A 50 -3.04 -15.92 -3.66
C ILE A 50 -1.93 -16.01 -2.61
N ASP A 51 -1.47 -17.22 -2.29
CA ASP A 51 -0.44 -17.47 -1.29
C ASP A 51 0.91 -16.89 -1.70
N TYR A 52 1.28 -17.03 -2.98
CA TYR A 52 2.46 -16.38 -3.54
C TYR A 52 2.41 -14.87 -3.39
N VAL A 53 1.30 -14.24 -3.77
CA VAL A 53 1.17 -12.78 -3.70
C VAL A 53 1.13 -12.29 -2.25
N ASN A 54 0.51 -13.03 -1.33
CA ASN A 54 0.55 -12.72 0.11
C ASN A 54 1.99 -12.77 0.64
N THR A 55 2.73 -13.83 0.30
CA THR A 55 4.15 -13.98 0.68
C THR A 55 5.00 -12.82 0.15
N MET A 56 4.83 -12.44 -1.11
CA MET A 56 5.55 -11.30 -1.69
C MET A 56 5.12 -9.97 -1.05
N SER A 57 3.84 -9.81 -0.75
CA SER A 57 3.33 -8.61 -0.07
C SER A 57 3.94 -8.46 1.32
N ASP A 58 4.10 -9.56 2.06
CA ASP A 58 4.71 -9.54 3.38
C ASP A 58 6.21 -9.21 3.32
N LYS A 59 6.92 -9.70 2.29
CA LYS A 59 8.31 -9.27 2.00
C LYS A 59 8.44 -7.78 1.65
N VAL A 60 7.42 -7.19 1.03
CA VAL A 60 7.42 -5.74 0.81
C VAL A 60 7.12 -4.99 2.12
N LYS A 61 6.17 -5.49 2.93
CA LYS A 61 5.80 -4.87 4.21
C LYS A 61 6.95 -4.91 5.24
N ASN A 62 7.70 -6.00 5.27
CA ASN A 62 8.81 -6.19 6.19
C ASN A 62 10.11 -5.51 5.70
N GLY A 63 10.13 -5.02 4.46
CA GLY A 63 11.26 -4.30 3.87
C GLY A 63 12.32 -5.17 3.23
N GLU A 64 12.13 -6.50 3.16
CA GLU A 64 13.01 -7.41 2.40
C GLU A 64 13.01 -7.09 0.90
N ILE A 65 11.85 -6.69 0.36
CA ILE A 65 11.71 -6.22 -1.02
C ILE A 65 11.38 -4.73 -1.00
N LYS A 66 12.28 -3.90 -1.51
CA LYS A 66 12.03 -2.48 -1.73
C LYS A 66 11.59 -2.26 -3.17
N VAL A 67 10.30 -1.99 -3.35
CA VAL A 67 9.73 -1.67 -4.67
C VAL A 67 10.20 -0.26 -5.07
N PRO A 68 10.77 -0.07 -6.27
CA PRO A 68 11.19 1.25 -6.74
C PRO A 68 9.98 2.17 -6.91
N GLY A 69 10.10 3.40 -6.39
CA GLY A 69 9.05 4.42 -6.45
C GLY A 69 9.19 5.37 -7.64
N THR A 70 10.33 5.35 -8.34
CA THR A 70 10.63 6.21 -9.50
C THR A 70 11.24 5.42 -10.64
N GLU A 71 11.18 5.98 -11.85
CA GLU A 71 11.84 5.40 -13.02
C GLU A 71 13.36 5.27 -12.84
N GLU A 72 13.99 6.25 -12.20
CA GLU A 72 15.42 6.20 -11.89
C GLU A 72 15.77 5.08 -10.90
N GLU A 73 14.94 4.87 -9.89
CA GLU A 73 15.12 3.76 -8.94
C GLU A 73 14.91 2.42 -9.64
N PHE A 74 13.90 2.32 -10.51
CA PHE A 74 13.60 1.12 -11.28
C PHE A 74 14.77 0.73 -12.20
N ASN A 75 15.34 1.69 -12.92
CA ASN A 75 16.48 1.45 -13.82
C ASN A 75 17.79 1.09 -13.10
N LYS A 76 17.85 1.22 -11.77
CA LYS A 76 19.00 0.82 -10.93
C LYS A 76 18.80 -0.55 -10.27
N VAL A 77 17.62 -1.16 -10.41
CA VAL A 77 17.38 -2.54 -10.00
C VAL A 77 17.93 -3.42 -11.12
N ASP A 78 19.04 -4.11 -10.86
CA ASP A 78 19.65 -5.10 -11.77
C ASP A 78 18.72 -6.30 -12.04
#